data_AF-A0A3C1KL94-F1
#
_entry.id   AF-A0A3C1KL94-F1
#
_cell.length_a   1.000
_cell.length_b   1.000
_cell.length_c   1.000
_cell.angle_alpha   90.00
_cell.angle_beta   90.00
_cell.angle_gamma   90.00
#
_symmetry.space_group_name_H-M   'P 1'
#
loop_
_entity.id
_entity.type
_entity.pdbx_description
1 polymer ?
#
loop_
_entity_poly.entity_id
_entity_poly.type
_entity_poly.pdbx_seq_one_letter_code
_entity_poly.pdbx_strand_id
1 'polypeptide(L)'
;IEDLRAAAAVVRGRQVASSIKQALVVPGSGQVKAQAEAEGLHEIFLAAGMEWREPGCSMCLAMNADKLGAGEHCASTSNRNFEGRQGIGGRTHL
;
A
#
# COMPACT_ATOMS: atom_id res chain seq x y z
N ILE A 1 -1.11 6.04 12.80
CA ILE A 1 -0.66 7.14 11.89
C ILE A 1 0.85 7.11 11.70
N GLU A 2 1.58 6.68 12.72
CA GLU A 2 3.02 6.57 12.85
C GLU A 2 3.67 5.88 11.65
N ASP A 3 3.07 4.78 11.16
CA ASP A 3 3.57 4.03 10.00
C ASP A 3 3.60 4.88 8.72
N LEU A 4 2.59 5.72 8.51
CA LEU A 4 2.54 6.62 7.34
C LEU A 4 3.61 7.70 7.43
N ARG A 5 3.88 8.24 8.63
CA ARG A 5 4.97 9.20 8.84
C ARG A 5 6.33 8.56 8.58
N ALA A 6 6.54 7.35 9.09
CA ALA A 6 7.77 6.60 8.90
C ALA A 6 8.00 6.27 7.42
N ALA A 7 6.97 5.77 6.73
CA ALA A 7 7.04 5.48 5.29
C ALA A 7 7.28 6.75 4.46
N ALA A 8 6.59 7.85 4.78
CA ALA A 8 6.78 9.15 4.11
C ALA A 8 8.22 9.66 4.24
N ALA A 9 8.86 9.47 5.40
CA ALA A 9 10.26 9.85 5.60
C ALA A 9 11.22 9.04 4.69
N VAL A 10 10.90 7.78 4.39
CA VAL A 10 11.71 6.93 3.52
C VAL A 10 11.55 7.30 2.05
N VAL A 11 10.32 7.57 1.60
CA VAL A 11 10.02 7.79 0.18
C VAL A 11 10.15 9.26 -0.26
N ARG A 12 10.28 10.20 0.68
CA ARG A 12 10.46 11.63 0.36
C ARG A 12 11.64 11.85 -0.59
N GLY A 13 11.36 12.49 -1.72
CA GLY A 13 12.36 12.79 -2.76
C GLY A 13 12.82 11.56 -3.57
N ARG A 14 12.15 10.42 -3.42
CA ARG A 14 12.38 9.20 -4.20
C ARG A 14 11.19 8.94 -5.12
N GLN A 15 11.37 8.01 -6.06
CA GLN A 15 10.30 7.53 -6.93
C GLN A 15 10.22 6.01 -6.88
N VAL A 16 9.01 5.49 -7.05
CA VAL A 16 8.76 4.07 -7.28
C VAL A 16 9.56 3.63 -8.50
N ALA A 17 10.29 2.52 -8.38
CA ALA A 17 11.09 1.98 -9.46
C ALA A 17 10.21 1.52 -10.63
N SER A 18 10.68 1.69 -11.87
CA SER A 18 9.94 1.33 -13.09
C SER A 18 9.61 -0.16 -13.23
N SER A 19 10.31 -1.02 -12.49
CA SER A 19 10.05 -2.45 -12.42
C SER A 19 8.88 -2.82 -11.49
N ILE A 20 8.39 -1.88 -10.67
CA ILE A 20 7.28 -2.12 -9.76
C ILE A 20 5.97 -1.91 -10.51
N LYS A 21 5.12 -2.94 -10.50
CA LYS A 21 3.81 -2.89 -11.17
C LYS A 21 2.88 -1.86 -10.53
N GLN A 22 2.76 -1.89 -9.20
CA GLN A 22 1.90 -1.01 -8.41
C GLN A 22 2.47 -0.79 -7.01
N ALA A 23 2.27 0.41 -6.47
CA ALA A 23 2.65 0.77 -5.11
C ALA A 23 1.45 1.48 -4.45
N LEU A 24 0.88 0.87 -3.42
CA LEU A 24 -0.38 1.30 -2.82
C LEU A 24 -0.16 1.82 -1.40
N VAL A 25 -0.83 2.91 -1.05
CA VAL A 25 -0.90 3.42 0.32
C VAL A 25 -2.36 3.53 0.73
N VAL A 26 -2.74 2.76 1.75
CA VAL A 26 -4.14 2.59 2.17
C VAL A 26 -4.22 2.92 3.66
N PRO A 27 -4.83 4.05 4.06
CA PRO A 27 -4.99 4.38 5.46
C PRO A 27 -5.87 3.37 6.20
N GLY A 28 -5.52 3.06 7.46
CA GLY A 28 -6.28 2.10 8.27
C GLY A 28 -7.67 2.59 8.70
N SER A 29 -7.92 3.90 8.67
CA SER A 29 -9.21 4.50 9.02
C SER A 29 -9.37 5.89 8.40
N GLY A 30 -10.62 6.41 8.36
CA GLY A 30 -10.90 7.77 7.90
C GLY A 30 -10.23 8.85 8.76
N GLN A 31 -10.13 8.64 10.07
CA GLN A 31 -9.42 9.56 10.97
C GLN A 31 -7.93 9.61 10.65
N VAL A 32 -7.30 8.46 10.40
CA VAL A 32 -5.88 8.39 10.01
C VAL A 32 -5.65 9.05 8.65
N LYS A 33 -6.55 8.85 7.69
CA LYS A 33 -6.48 9.51 6.37
C LYS A 33 -6.57 11.02 6.51
N ALA A 34 -7.59 11.53 7.20
CA ALA A 34 -7.78 12.97 7.41
C ALA A 34 -6.57 13.61 8.09
N GLN A 35 -5.99 12.93 9.09
CA GLN A 35 -4.78 13.39 9.75
C GLN A 35 -3.56 13.38 8.81
N ALA A 36 -3.36 12.30 8.05
CA ALA A 36 -2.26 12.20 7.08
C ALA A 36 -2.37 13.27 5.98
N GLU A 37 -3.58 13.61 5.56
CA GLU A 37 -3.86 14.67 4.59
C GLU A 37 -3.59 16.05 5.18
N ALA A 38 -4.05 16.33 6.41
CA ALA A 38 -3.74 17.57 7.12
C ALA A 38 -2.24 17.78 7.36
N GLU A 39 -1.47 16.69 7.51
CA GLU A 39 -0.01 16.71 7.64
C GLU A 39 0.73 16.75 6.28
N GLY A 40 0.01 16.71 5.15
CA GLY A 40 0.61 16.71 3.81
C GLY A 40 1.31 15.40 3.42
N LEU A 41 1.12 14.30 4.17
CA LEU A 41 1.80 13.03 3.90
C LEU A 41 1.36 12.41 2.58
N HIS A 42 0.09 12.57 2.21
CA HIS A 42 -0.46 12.05 0.96
C HIS A 42 0.26 12.62 -0.27
N GLU A 43 0.66 13.90 -0.23
CA GLU A 43 1.40 14.56 -1.30
C GLU A 43 2.79 13.93 -1.51
N ILE A 44 3.45 13.52 -0.42
CA ILE A 44 4.75 12.85 -0.48
C ILE A 44 4.61 11.49 -1.19
N PHE A 45 3.56 10.73 -0.88
CA PHE A 45 3.30 9.43 -1.53
C PHE A 45 2.94 9.59 -3.01
N LEU A 46 2.07 10.55 -3.34
CA LEU A 46 1.69 10.87 -4.71
C LEU A 46 2.91 11.33 -5.53
N ALA A 47 3.76 12.20 -4.96
CA ALA A 47 4.98 12.66 -5.61
C ALA A 47 6.00 11.52 -5.84
N ALA A 48 6.00 10.49 -4.99
CA ALA A 48 6.81 9.30 -5.18
C ALA A 48 6.24 8.34 -6.24
N GLY A 49 5.05 8.60 -6.79
CA GLY A 49 4.38 7.73 -7.75
C GLY A 49 3.60 6.58 -7.11
N MET A 50 3.28 6.69 -5.82
CA MET A 50 2.41 5.73 -5.13
C MET A 50 0.94 6.16 -5.22
N GLU A 51 0.04 5.19 -5.18
CA GLU A 51 -1.40 5.45 -5.19
C GLU A 51 -1.92 5.70 -3.77
N TRP A 52 -2.57 6.85 -3.55
CA TRP A 52 -3.24 7.18 -2.30
C TRP A 52 -4.71 6.71 -2.34
N ARG A 53 -5.06 5.69 -1.57
CA ARG A 53 -6.37 5.04 -1.60
C ARG A 53 -7.30 5.50 -0.48
N GLU A 54 -8.57 5.13 -0.60
CA GLU A 54 -9.56 5.28 0.48
C GLU A 54 -9.27 4.32 1.63
N PRO A 55 -9.69 4.65 2.86
CA PRO A 55 -9.40 3.81 4.02
C PRO A 55 -10.02 2.43 3.89
N GLY A 56 -9.27 1.39 4.25
CA GLY A 56 -9.78 0.03 4.19
C GLY A 56 -8.70 -1.03 4.29
N CYS A 57 -9.10 -2.29 4.13
CA CYS A 57 -8.21 -3.44 4.22
C CYS A 57 -7.51 -3.80 2.89
N SER A 58 -7.85 -3.12 1.78
CA SER A 58 -7.28 -3.35 0.44
C SER A 58 -7.19 -4.84 0.09
N MET A 59 -6.00 -5.38 -0.23
CA MET A 59 -5.77 -6.76 -0.68
C MET A 59 -6.08 -7.84 0.35
N CYS A 60 -6.48 -7.50 1.59
CA CYS A 60 -6.55 -8.44 2.72
C CYS A 60 -7.28 -9.77 2.47
N LEU A 61 -8.25 -9.83 1.56
CA LEU A 61 -9.02 -11.05 1.25
C LEU A 61 -9.10 -11.35 -0.26
N ALA A 62 -8.45 -10.55 -1.11
CA ALA A 62 -8.55 -10.63 -2.57
C ALA A 62 -9.99 -10.60 -3.14
N MET A 63 -10.93 -9.99 -2.42
CA MET A 63 -12.36 -9.89 -2.81
C MET A 63 -12.68 -8.62 -3.60
N ASN A 64 -11.78 -7.63 -3.59
CA ASN A 64 -11.92 -6.37 -4.29
C ASN A 64 -10.96 -6.31 -5.51
N ALA A 65 -10.88 -5.15 -6.14
CA ALA A 65 -10.00 -4.93 -7.29
C ALA A 65 -8.51 -4.98 -6.92
N ASP A 66 -8.17 -4.70 -5.66
CA ASP A 66 -6.81 -4.81 -5.15
C ASP A 66 -6.50 -6.30 -4.90
N LYS A 67 -5.86 -6.96 -5.87
CA LYS A 67 -5.47 -8.37 -5.75
C LYS A 67 -4.26 -8.68 -6.62
N LEU A 68 -3.49 -9.67 -6.20
CA LEU A 68 -2.40 -10.23 -6.99
C LEU A 68 -2.93 -11.12 -8.11
N GLY A 69 -2.29 -11.02 -9.26
CA GLY A 69 -2.36 -12.00 -10.33
C GLY A 69 -1.45 -13.21 -10.09
N ALA A 70 -1.65 -14.25 -10.89
CA ALA A 70 -0.79 -15.42 -10.87
C ALA A 70 0.66 -15.06 -11.22
N GLY A 71 1.63 -15.52 -10.42
CA GLY A 71 3.06 -15.23 -10.57
C GLY A 71 3.48 -13.86 -10.06
N GLU A 72 2.55 -13.01 -9.58
CA GLU A 72 2.89 -11.72 -9.01
C GLU A 72 3.39 -11.83 -7.58
N HIS A 73 4.34 -10.96 -7.25
CA HIS A 73 4.93 -10.87 -5.92
C HIS A 73 4.63 -9.51 -5.31
N CYS A 74 4.34 -9.49 -4.01
CA CYS A 74 4.05 -8.27 -3.28
C CYS A 74 4.76 -8.26 -1.93
N ALA A 75 5.46 -7.16 -1.62
CA ALA A 75 5.83 -6.84 -0.25
C ALA A 75 4.64 -6.11 0.40
N SER A 76 4.10 -6.63 1.49
CA SER A 76 2.89 -6.12 2.13
C SER A 76 3.11 -5.93 3.62
N THR A 77 2.62 -4.82 4.16
CA THR A 77 2.57 -4.57 5.61
C THR A 77 1.36 -5.22 6.30
N SER A 78 0.66 -6.12 5.60
CA SER A 78 -0.41 -6.93 6.20
C SER A 78 0.15 -7.94 7.21
N ASN A 79 -0.72 -8.61 7.96
CA ASN A 79 -0.30 -9.61 8.95
C ASN A 79 -0.42 -11.06 8.48
N ARG A 80 -0.76 -11.31 7.21
CA ARG A 80 -1.06 -12.64 6.68
C ARG A 80 -0.57 -12.80 5.24
N ASN A 81 0.17 -13.88 4.97
CA ASN A 81 0.75 -14.17 3.65
C ASN A 81 0.58 -15.63 3.20
N PHE A 82 -0.39 -16.36 3.75
CA PHE A 82 -0.66 -17.72 3.28
C PHE A 82 -1.13 -17.72 1.81
N GLU A 83 -0.94 -18.85 1.13
CA GLU A 83 -1.24 -18.99 -0.29
C GLU A 83 -2.68 -18.58 -0.63
N GLY A 84 -2.84 -17.79 -1.70
CA GLY A 84 -4.14 -17.31 -2.15
C GLY A 84 -4.72 -16.14 -1.35
N ARG A 85 -4.07 -15.71 -0.25
CA ARG A 85 -4.64 -14.69 0.66
C ARG A 85 -4.93 -13.34 -0.01
N GLN A 86 -3.96 -12.84 -0.78
CA GLN A 86 -4.05 -11.55 -1.48
C GLN A 86 -4.25 -11.72 -3.00
N GLY A 87 -4.40 -12.96 -3.48
CA GLY A 87 -4.64 -13.29 -4.89
C GLY A 87 -4.21 -14.72 -5.20
N ILE A 88 -4.98 -15.41 -6.05
CA ILE A 88 -4.71 -16.80 -6.43
C ILE A 88 -3.42 -16.85 -7.26
N GLY A 89 -2.49 -17.72 -6.87
CA GLY A 89 -1.20 -17.89 -7.54
C GLY A 89 -0.20 -16.74 -7.33
N GLY A 90 -0.53 -15.74 -6.51
CA GLY A 90 0.38 -14.67 -6.10
C GLY A 90 1.11 -15.00 -4.81
N ARG A 91 2.26 -14.35 -4.58
CA ARG A 91 3.09 -14.52 -3.37
C ARG A 91 3.26 -13.21 -2.60
N THR A 92 2.87 -13.22 -1.34
CA THR A 92 3.06 -12.09 -0.42
C THR A 92 4.28 -12.31 0.47
N HIS A 93 5.09 -11.26 0.62
CA HIS A 93 6.22 -11.15 1.53
C HIS A 93 5.88 -10.13 2.61
N LEU A 94 6.11 -10.46 3.88
CA LEU A 94 5.88 -9.58 5.03
C LEU A 94 7.22 -9.11 5.59
#